data_AF-A0A094WMN3-F1
#
_entry.id   AF-A0A094WMN3-F1
#
_cell.length_a   1.000
_cell.length_b   1.000
_cell.length_c   1.000
_cell.angle_alpha   90.00
_cell.angle_beta   90.00
_cell.angle_gamma   90.00
#
_symmetry.space_group_name_H-M   'P 1'
#
loop_
_entity.id
_entity.type
_entity.pdbx_description
1 polymer ?
#
loop_
_entity_poly.entity_id
_entity_poly.type
_entity_poly.pdbx_seq_one_letter_code
_entity_poly.pdbx_strand_id
1 'polypeptide(L)'
;MEKIAFIMYQCFLFILLLLTNLFLSPFIKPPLSYIDLVAGVLQGVIWLIVIYFITVLYKRSSMRLRNKVFCSITSFILAIIFIVALENIWFEIKGEMLFNVLFFN
;
A
#
# COMPACT_ATOMS: atom_id res chain seq x y z
N MET A 1 -20.56 -10.42 7.81
CA MET A 1 -19.25 -10.15 8.45
C MET A 1 -18.06 -10.40 7.51
N GLU A 2 -18.05 -11.50 6.73
CA GLU A 2 -16.93 -11.83 5.83
C GLU A 2 -16.57 -10.74 4.79
N LYS A 3 -17.57 -9.99 4.28
CA LYS A 3 -17.36 -8.86 3.34
C LYS A 3 -16.57 -7.70 3.96
N ILE A 4 -16.91 -7.35 5.20
CA ILE A 4 -16.26 -6.25 5.92
C ILE A 4 -14.83 -6.65 6.28
N ALA A 5 -14.64 -7.87 6.79
CA ALA A 5 -13.31 -8.40 7.06
C ALA A 5 -12.44 -8.42 5.79
N PHE A 6 -12.98 -8.88 4.66
CA PHE A 6 -12.29 -8.87 3.36
C PHE A 6 -11.84 -7.46 2.97
N ILE A 7 -12.73 -6.47 3.05
CA ILE A 7 -12.43 -5.07 2.75
C ILE A 7 -11.36 -4.51 3.69
N MET A 8 -11.46 -4.77 5.00
CA MET A 8 -10.50 -4.27 5.98
C MET A 8 -9.10 -4.85 5.75
N TYR A 9 -8.98 -6.17 5.58
CA TYR A 9 -7.69 -6.81 5.31
C TYR A 9 -7.09 -6.34 3.99
N GLN A 10 -7.92 -6.20 2.95
CA GLN A 10 -7.46 -5.75 1.65
C GLN A 10 -7.05 -4.27 1.67
N CYS A 11 -7.76 -3.43 2.41
CA CYS A 11 -7.39 -2.05 2.66
C CYS A 11 -6.06 -1.96 3.39
N PHE A 12 -5.86 -2.74 4.46
CA PHE A 12 -4.60 -2.80 5.20
C PHE A 12 -3.42 -3.23 4.31
N LEU A 13 -3.61 -4.24 3.46
CA LEU A 13 -2.59 -4.69 2.51
C LEU A 13 -2.24 -3.61 1.48
N PHE A 14 -3.23 -2.87 0.98
CA PHE A 14 -2.99 -1.75 0.07
C PHE A 14 -2.29 -0.57 0.75
N ILE A 15 -2.66 -0.25 1.99
CA ILE A 15 -1.95 0.77 2.78
C ILE A 15 -0.49 0.37 2.95
N LEU A 16 -0.20 -0.88 3.34
CA LEU A 16 1.17 -1.37 3.51
C LEU A 16 1.97 -1.27 2.21
N LEU A 17 1.37 -1.63 1.08
CA LEU A 17 1.99 -1.56 -0.24
C LEU A 17 2.26 -0.13 -0.69
N LEU A 18 1.32 0.79 -0.46
CA LEU A 18 1.50 2.21 -0.77
C LEU A 18 2.55 2.85 0.14
N LEU A 19 2.54 2.56 1.45
CA LEU A 19 3.54 3.06 2.39
C LEU A 19 4.94 2.63 1.97
N THR A 20 5.12 1.33 1.70
CA THR A 20 6.42 0.80 1.29
C THR A 20 6.88 1.41 -0.02
N ASN A 21 5.99 1.60 -1.00
CA ASN A 21 6.33 2.33 -2.22
C ASN A 21 6.80 3.78 -1.92
N LEU A 22 6.07 4.52 -1.09
CA LEU A 22 6.40 5.90 -0.74
C LEU A 22 7.74 6.01 0.03
N PHE A 23 8.02 5.10 0.95
CA PHE A 23 9.25 5.09 1.74
C PHE A 23 10.46 4.60 0.95
N LEU A 24 10.31 3.63 0.05
CA LEU A 24 11.42 3.04 -0.70
C LEU A 24 11.73 3.77 -2.02
N SER A 25 10.77 4.53 -2.57
CA SER A 25 10.96 5.38 -3.76
C SER A 25 12.19 6.32 -3.70
N PRO A 26 12.45 7.07 -2.61
CA PRO A 26 13.60 7.96 -2.54
C PRO A 26 14.96 7.24 -2.51
N PHE A 27 15.00 5.94 -2.20
CA PHE A 27 16.23 5.13 -2.20
C PHE A 27 16.57 4.57 -3.58
N ILE A 28 15.65 4.61 -4.55
CA ILE A 28 15.91 4.14 -5.91
C ILE A 28 16.27 5.36 -6.77
N LYS A 29 17.46 5.92 -6.54
CA LYS A 29 18.01 7.00 -7.37
C LYS A 29 19.37 6.55 -7.93
N PRO A 30 19.63 6.72 -9.24
CA PRO A 30 20.95 6.41 -9.79
C PRO A 30 22.02 7.34 -9.18
N PRO A 31 23.27 6.87 -9.00
CA PRO A 31 23.78 5.53 -9.34
C PRO A 31 23.35 4.45 -8.35
N LEU A 32 22.95 3.28 -8.87
CA LEU A 32 22.56 2.11 -8.07
C LEU A 32 23.70 1.70 -7.13
N SER A 33 23.49 1.93 -5.84
CA SER A 33 24.39 1.51 -4.77
C SER A 33 24.02 0.13 -4.24
N TYR A 34 24.92 -0.51 -3.49
CA TYR A 34 24.63 -1.77 -2.78
C TYR A 34 23.39 -1.65 -1.86
N ILE A 35 23.18 -0.45 -1.30
CA ILE A 35 22.02 -0.12 -0.47
C ILE A 35 20.72 -0.23 -1.27
N ASP A 36 20.73 0.17 -2.55
CA ASP A 36 19.55 0.19 -3.41
C ASP A 36 19.16 -1.22 -3.85
N LEU A 37 20.15 -2.12 -4.01
CA LEU A 37 19.92 -3.54 -4.24
C LEU A 37 19.24 -4.19 -3.02
N VAL A 38 19.71 -3.89 -1.80
CA VAL A 38 19.09 -4.39 -0.57
C VAL A 38 17.67 -3.84 -0.42
N ALA A 39 17.46 -2.55 -0.68
CA ALA A 39 16.14 -1.92 -0.69
C ALA A 39 15.20 -2.57 -1.72
N GLY A 40 15.69 -2.84 -2.94
CA GLY A 40 14.93 -3.51 -3.99
C GLY A 40 14.53 -4.94 -3.63
N VAL A 41 15.45 -5.71 -3.02
CA VAL A 41 15.14 -7.07 -2.54
C VAL A 41 14.12 -7.05 -1.42
N LEU A 42 14.26 -6.15 -0.44
CA LEU A 42 13.28 -5.98 0.63
C LEU A 42 11.90 -5.60 0.08
N GLN A 43 11.85 -4.67 -0.87
CA GLN A 43 10.62 -4.30 -1.57
C GLN A 43 10.03 -5.54 -2.26
N GLY A 44 10.82 -6.29 -3.03
CA GLY A 44 10.36 -7.50 -3.71
C GLY A 44 9.77 -8.55 -2.75
N VAL A 45 10.40 -8.77 -1.61
CA VAL A 45 9.89 -9.69 -0.56
C VAL A 45 8.55 -9.21 -0.01
N ILE A 46 8.40 -7.91 0.26
CA ILE A 46 7.14 -7.34 0.73
C ILE A 46 6.04 -7.52 -0.32
N TRP A 47 6.34 -7.28 -1.60
CA TRP A 47 5.40 -7.50 -2.70
C TRP A 47 4.95 -8.96 -2.79
N LEU A 48 5.88 -9.92 -2.67
CA LEU A 48 5.55 -11.34 -2.67
C LEU A 48 4.62 -11.70 -1.49
N ILE A 49 4.90 -11.17 -0.30
CA ILE A 49 4.07 -11.37 0.89
C ILE A 49 2.66 -10.81 0.67
N VAL A 50 2.55 -9.59 0.14
CA VAL A 50 1.26 -8.95 -0.14
C VAL A 50 0.46 -9.76 -1.16
N ILE A 51 1.07 -10.17 -2.28
CA ILE A 51 0.42 -10.98 -3.32
C ILE A 51 -0.04 -12.33 -2.74
N TYR A 52 0.79 -12.96 -1.89
CA TYR A 52 0.42 -14.20 -1.20
C TYR A 52 -0.82 -14.00 -0.33
N PHE A 53 -0.84 -12.96 0.52
CA PHE A 53 -1.99 -12.68 1.39
C PHE A 53 -3.26 -12.34 0.60
N ILE A 54 -3.16 -11.58 -0.49
CA ILE A 54 -4.30 -11.31 -1.39
C ILE A 54 -4.82 -12.63 -1.97
N THR A 55 -3.94 -13.50 -2.44
CA THR A 55 -4.33 -14.79 -3.03
C THR A 55 -5.02 -15.68 -2.01
N VAL A 56 -4.52 -15.72 -0.77
CA VAL A 56 -5.15 -16.45 0.35
C VAL A 56 -6.53 -15.87 0.67
N LEU A 57 -6.66 -14.53 0.73
CA LEU A 57 -7.96 -13.87 0.96
C LEU A 57 -8.95 -14.16 -0.16
N TYR A 58 -8.50 -14.14 -1.41
CA TYR A 58 -9.32 -14.44 -2.58
C TYR A 58 -9.77 -15.90 -2.61
N LYS A 59 -8.92 -16.85 -2.20
CA LYS A 59 -9.30 -18.27 -2.09
C LYS A 59 -10.27 -18.53 -0.95
N ARG A 60 -10.07 -17.89 0.21
CA ARG A 60 -10.91 -18.09 1.41
C ARG A 60 -12.30 -17.48 1.28
N SER A 61 -12.44 -16.39 0.54
CA SER A 61 -13.72 -15.70 0.36
C SER A 61 -14.64 -16.47 -0.60
N SER A 62 -15.85 -16.84 -0.15
CA SER A 62 -16.88 -17.52 -0.94
C SER A 62 -17.58 -16.61 -1.98
N MET A 63 -17.18 -15.34 -2.06
CA MET A 63 -17.85 -14.34 -2.90
C MET A 63 -17.62 -14.57 -4.40
N ARG A 64 -18.61 -14.18 -5.21
CA ARG A 64 -18.47 -14.10 -6.67
C ARG A 64 -17.31 -13.16 -7.05
N LEU A 65 -16.57 -13.52 -8.09
CA LEU A 65 -15.39 -12.79 -8.57
C LEU A 65 -15.65 -11.29 -8.76
N ARG A 66 -16.82 -10.93 -9.34
CA ARG A 66 -17.22 -9.52 -9.54
C ARG A 66 -17.27 -8.73 -8.23
N ASN A 67 -17.78 -9.32 -7.15
CA ASN A 67 -17.85 -8.64 -5.86
C ASN A 67 -16.47 -8.51 -5.21
N LYS A 68 -15.57 -9.48 -5.42
CA LYS A 68 -14.17 -9.39 -4.94
C LYS A 68 -13.44 -8.24 -5.62
N VAL A 69 -13.62 -8.09 -6.94
CA VAL A 69 -13.04 -6.97 -7.69
C VAL A 69 -13.61 -5.63 -7.21
N PHE A 70 -14.93 -5.50 -7.06
CA PHE A 70 -15.53 -4.28 -6.51
C PHE A 70 -15.00 -3.95 -5.11
N CYS A 71 -14.96 -4.93 -4.20
CA CYS A 71 -14.42 -4.72 -2.85
C CYS A 71 -12.94 -4.32 -2.88
N SER A 72 -12.14 -4.89 -3.80
CA SER A 72 -10.74 -4.51 -4.00
C SER A 72 -10.61 -3.05 -4.42
N ILE A 73 -11.38 -2.61 -5.40
CA ILE A 73 -11.36 -1.23 -5.90
C ILE A 73 -11.74 -0.27 -4.77
N THR A 74 -12.83 -0.56 -4.04
CA THR A 74 -13.24 0.27 -2.90
C THR A 74 -12.18 0.31 -1.80
N SER A 75 -11.54 -0.82 -1.50
CA SER A 75 -10.46 -0.90 -0.50
C SER A 75 -9.23 -0.10 -0.93
N PHE A 76 -8.91 -0.09 -2.23
CA PHE A 76 -7.80 0.69 -2.77
C PHE A 76 -8.07 2.20 -2.68
N ILE A 77 -9.28 2.64 -3.05
CA ILE A 77 -9.68 4.05 -2.90
C ILE A 77 -9.63 4.47 -1.43
N LEU A 78 -10.13 3.63 -0.51
CA LEU A 78 -10.04 3.89 0.93
C LEU A 78 -8.60 4.00 1.42
N ALA A 79 -7.69 3.16 0.93
CA ALA A 79 -6.27 3.22 1.28
C ALA A 79 -5.64 4.54 0.82
N ILE A 80 -5.95 5.02 -0.38
CA ILE A 80 -5.48 6.33 -0.87
C ILE A 80 -6.00 7.45 0.01
N ILE A 81 -7.32 7.48 0.28
CA ILE A 81 -7.93 8.50 1.14
C ILE A 81 -7.27 8.51 2.52
N PHE A 82 -6.99 7.33 3.08
CA PHE A 82 -6.32 7.21 4.37
C PHE A 82 -4.90 7.77 4.37
N ILE A 83 -4.11 7.51 3.32
CA ILE A 83 -2.75 8.05 3.21
C ILE A 83 -2.79 9.58 3.07
N VAL A 84 -3.67 10.12 2.23
CA VAL A 84 -3.83 11.57 2.07
C VAL A 84 -4.28 12.22 3.38
N ALA A 85 -5.21 11.58 4.11
CA ALA A 85 -5.63 12.06 5.42
C ALA A 85 -4.49 12.08 6.44
N LEU A 86 -3.67 11.00 6.48
CA LEU A 86 -2.49 10.95 7.35
C LEU A 86 -1.47 12.04 7.01
N GLU A 87 -1.24 12.30 5.73
CA GLU A 87 -0.34 13.36 5.28
C GLU A 87 -0.85 14.74 5.70
N ASN A 88 -2.14 15.03 5.51
CA ASN A 88 -2.75 16.29 5.94
C ASN A 88 -2.68 16.49 7.45
N ILE A 89 -2.98 15.45 8.24
CA ILE A 89 -2.88 15.51 9.71
C ILE A 89 -1.43 15.76 10.14
N TRP A 90 -0.46 15.11 9.50
CA TRP A 90 0.95 15.32 9.81
C TRP A 90 1.42 16.73 9.46
N PHE A 91 1.01 17.23 8.28
CA PHE A 91 1.31 18.58 7.84
C PHE A 91 0.77 19.63 8.82
N GLU A 92 -0.43 19.44 9.35
CA GLU A 92 -1.02 20.33 10.35
C GLU A 92 -0.24 20.32 11.68
N ILE A 93 0.27 19.16 12.11
CA ILE A 93 1.01 19.01 13.39
C ILE A 93 2.47 19.49 13.28
N LYS A 94 3.15 19.20 12.16
CA LYS A 94 4.59 19.40 12.00
C LYS A 94 4.97 20.53 11.05
N GLY A 95 4.05 21.00 10.21
CA GLY A 95 4.32 21.99 9.17
C GLY A 95 5.16 21.45 8.01
N GLU A 96 5.44 20.15 7.97
CA GLU A 96 6.25 19.47 6.96
C GLU A 96 5.44 18.34 6.31
N MET A 97 5.72 18.06 5.04
CA MET A 97 5.09 16.96 4.31
C MET A 97 5.65 15.63 4.81
N LEU A 98 4.78 14.68 5.19
CA LEU A 98 5.23 13.37 5.66
C LEU A 98 5.84 12.53 4.52
N PHE A 99 5.29 12.67 3.31
CA PHE A 99 5.78 12.01 2.12
C PHE A 99 6.22 13.06 1.11
N ASN A 100 7.53 13.20 0.89
CA ASN A 100 8.11 14.18 -0.04
C ASN A 100 7.85 13.87 -1.54
N VAL A 101 6.89 13.00 -1.85
CA VAL A 101 6.65 12.39 -3.17
C VAL A 101 5.27 12.75 -3.74
N LEU A 102 4.30 13.18 -2.92
CA LEU A 102 2.91 13.36 -3.36
C LEU A 102 2.63 14.68 -4.13
N PHE A 103 3.55 15.66 -4.12
CA PHE A 103 3.32 16.98 -4.72
C PHE A 103 4.42 17.52 -5.65
N PHE A 104 5.47 16.73 -5.94
CA PHE A 104 6.50 17.08 -6.93
C PHE A 104 6.56 16.03 -8.04
N ASN A 105 5.50 15.98 -8.85
CA ASN A 105 5.57 15.52 -10.23
C ASN A 105 4.56 16.31 -11.06
#